data_AF-A0AA47I768-F1
#
_entry.id   AF-A0AA47I768-F1
#
_cell.length_a   1.000
_cell.length_b   1.000
_cell.length_c   1.000
_cell.angle_alpha   90.00
_cell.angle_beta   90.00
_cell.angle_gamma   90.00
#
_symmetry.space_group_name_H-M   'P 1'
#
loop_
_entity.id
_entity.type
_entity.pdbx_description
1 polymer ?
#
loop_
_entity_poly.entity_id
_entity_poly.type
_entity_poly.pdbx_seq_one_letter_code
_entity_poly.pdbx_strand_id
1 'polypeptide(L)'
;MNVVTIKINGIEYNLKGDEREEYLHMVASYVDKKIKNIMGNNEKLSTSSAAILTALNLGDDMFKSNSLCKELSTKGEELNKHDKELTGKLEDLKKQLSHMEDYNQELLNKCKNIEKTEYVKTLEQENIDMQKQLEGMKEINKISSEENRSIKTENKEMKFKLQSYKYKIIDSQNKLIEYQISLAKQKKINNPLLVTRKK
;
A
#
# COMPACT_ATOMS: atom_id res chain seq x y z
N MET A 1 30.74 58.52 -33.07
CA MET A 1 30.50 59.97 -33.07
C MET A 1 29.83 60.42 -34.37
N ASN A 2 28.51 60.52 -34.34
CA ASN A 2 27.65 61.00 -35.41
C ASN A 2 27.24 62.45 -35.13
N VAL A 3 27.07 63.26 -36.17
CA VAL A 3 26.52 64.61 -36.08
C VAL A 3 25.23 64.63 -36.89
N VAL A 4 24.14 65.01 -36.24
CA VAL A 4 22.79 64.98 -36.81
C VAL A 4 22.14 66.35 -36.62
N THR A 5 21.54 66.88 -37.67
CA THR A 5 20.76 68.12 -37.59
C THR A 5 19.35 67.81 -37.14
N ILE A 6 18.94 68.38 -36.00
CA ILE A 6 17.64 68.16 -35.36
C ILE A 6 16.89 69.49 -35.23
N LYS A 7 15.56 69.44 -35.13
CA LYS A 7 14.71 70.62 -34.96
C LYS A 7 13.91 70.51 -33.66
N ILE A 8 14.09 71.45 -32.75
CA ILE A 8 13.38 71.52 -31.46
C ILE A 8 12.69 72.87 -31.37
N ASN A 9 11.37 72.86 -31.18
CA ASN A 9 10.51 74.03 -31.10
C ASN A 9 10.75 75.07 -32.22
N GLY A 10 10.95 74.57 -33.45
CA GLY A 10 11.18 75.42 -34.62
C GLY A 10 12.64 75.84 -34.86
N ILE A 11 13.54 75.62 -33.91
CA ILE A 11 14.97 75.97 -34.01
C ILE A 11 15.79 74.74 -34.38
N GLU A 12 16.71 74.90 -35.34
CA GLU A 12 17.63 73.83 -35.77
C GLU A 12 18.90 73.80 -34.91
N TYR A 13 19.32 72.60 -34.52
CA TYR A 13 20.51 72.32 -33.72
C TYR A 13 21.31 71.18 -34.34
N ASN A 14 22.64 71.26 -34.26
CA ASN A 14 23.52 70.15 -34.60
C ASN A 14 23.82 69.36 -33.32
N LEU A 15 23.26 68.16 -33.20
CA LEU A 15 23.47 67.24 -32.08
C LEU A 15 24.61 66.28 -32.40
N LYS A 16 25.59 66.20 -31.51
CA LYS A 16 26.71 65.26 -31.60
C LYS A 16 26.53 64.15 -30.55
N GLY A 17 26.58 62.89 -30.97
CA GLY A 17 26.43 61.74 -30.07
C GLY A 17 27.11 60.49 -30.62
N ASP A 18 27.36 59.52 -29.75
CA ASP A 18 27.94 58.22 -30.17
C ASP A 18 26.90 57.19 -30.57
N GLU A 19 25.64 57.48 -30.30
CA GLU A 19 24.49 56.66 -30.67
C GLU A 19 24.14 56.74 -32.16
N ARG A 20 23.30 55.81 -32.61
CA ARG A 20 22.77 55.78 -33.98
C ARG A 20 21.92 57.02 -34.26
N GLU A 21 21.98 57.51 -35.51
CA GLU A 21 21.22 58.69 -35.96
C GLU A 21 19.72 58.58 -35.68
N GLU A 22 19.13 57.40 -35.92
CA GLU A 22 17.72 57.09 -35.63
C GLU A 22 17.37 57.35 -34.15
N TYR A 23 18.23 56.93 -33.23
CA TYR A 23 18.04 57.14 -31.80
C TYR A 23 18.17 58.62 -31.43
N LEU A 24 19.16 59.33 -31.98
CA LEU A 24 19.34 60.77 -31.76
C LEU A 24 18.13 61.59 -32.26
N HIS A 25 17.58 61.26 -33.43
CA HIS A 25 16.33 61.85 -33.93
C HIS A 25 15.11 61.52 -33.07
N MET A 26 15.03 60.29 -32.56
CA MET A 26 13.95 59.87 -31.66
C MET A 26 13.98 60.66 -30.35
N VAL A 27 15.16 60.82 -29.73
CA VAL A 27 15.35 61.62 -28.52
C VAL A 27 14.98 63.08 -28.78
N ALA A 28 15.46 63.67 -29.88
CA ALA A 28 15.12 65.04 -30.26
C ALA A 28 13.60 65.22 -30.45
N SER A 29 12.94 64.28 -31.12
CA SER A 29 11.49 64.28 -31.33
C SER A 29 10.72 64.15 -30.02
N TYR A 30 11.23 63.37 -29.06
CA TYR A 30 10.62 63.21 -27.74
C TYR A 30 10.71 64.51 -26.93
N VAL A 31 11.88 65.16 -26.91
CA VAL A 31 12.09 66.45 -26.23
C VAL A 31 11.22 67.54 -26.87
N ASP A 32 11.18 67.63 -28.20
CA ASP A 32 10.33 68.57 -28.93
C ASP A 32 8.85 68.40 -28.57
N LYS A 33 8.37 67.15 -28.52
CA LYS A 33 6.99 66.85 -28.08
C LYS A 33 6.74 67.31 -26.64
N LYS A 34 7.65 67.06 -25.68
CA LYS A 34 7.47 67.52 -24.29
C LYS A 34 7.43 69.04 -24.19
N ILE A 35 8.32 69.74 -24.89
CA ILE A 35 8.34 71.22 -24.91
C ILE A 35 7.03 71.77 -25.47
N LYS A 36 6.57 71.25 -26.62
CA LYS A 36 5.28 71.64 -27.23
C LYS A 36 4.10 71.39 -26.29
N ASN A 37 4.11 70.27 -25.56
CA ASN A 37 3.04 69.94 -24.61
C ASN A 37 3.00 70.92 -23.43
N ILE A 38 4.16 71.29 -22.88
CA ILE A 38 4.24 72.28 -21.80
C ILE A 38 3.80 73.67 -22.28
N MET A 39 4.23 74.08 -23.47
CA MET A 39 3.82 75.36 -24.07
C MET A 39 2.33 75.39 -24.43
N GLY A 40 1.76 74.29 -24.93
CA GLY A 40 0.33 74.16 -25.24
C GLY A 40 -0.57 74.23 -24.02
N ASN A 41 -0.08 73.80 -22.84
CA ASN A 41 -0.81 73.88 -21.59
C ASN A 41 -0.77 75.27 -20.92
N ASN A 42 0.17 76.14 -21.31
CA ASN A 42 0.27 77.49 -20.77
C ASN A 42 0.91 78.46 -21.79
N GLU A 43 0.06 79.18 -22.52
CA GLU A 43 0.47 80.11 -23.58
C GLU A 43 1.28 81.32 -23.07
N LYS A 44 1.21 81.65 -21.77
CA LYS A 44 1.99 82.75 -21.17
C LYS A 44 3.43 82.34 -20.83
N LEU A 45 3.78 81.07 -20.99
CA LEU A 45 5.07 80.54 -20.60
C LEU A 45 6.12 80.82 -21.68
N SER A 46 7.25 81.39 -21.27
CA SER A 46 8.37 81.60 -22.20
C SER A 46 8.98 80.27 -22.66
N THR A 47 9.58 80.26 -23.85
CA THR A 47 10.33 79.10 -24.38
C THR A 47 11.44 78.65 -23.45
N SER A 48 12.15 79.58 -22.82
CA SER A 48 13.20 79.27 -21.85
C SER A 48 12.64 78.58 -20.60
N SER A 49 11.51 79.06 -20.07
CA SER A 49 10.83 78.43 -18.93
C SER A 49 10.29 77.05 -19.27
N ALA A 50 9.73 76.87 -20.48
CA ALA A 50 9.27 75.58 -20.98
C ALA A 50 10.42 74.56 -21.12
N ALA A 51 11.59 75.01 -21.60
CA ALA A 51 12.79 74.18 -21.68
C ALA A 51 13.29 73.75 -20.29
N ILE A 52 13.34 74.67 -19.32
CA ILE A 52 13.73 74.36 -17.93
C ILE A 52 12.76 73.37 -17.29
N LEU A 53 11.45 73.55 -17.45
CA LEU A 53 10.44 72.62 -16.93
C LEU A 53 10.53 71.25 -17.62
N THR A 54 10.83 71.22 -18.92
CA THR A 54 11.07 69.97 -19.64
C THR A 54 12.30 69.24 -19.07
N ALA A 55 13.42 69.96 -18.88
CA ALA A 55 14.63 69.40 -18.29
C ALA A 55 14.38 68.86 -16.87
N LEU A 56 13.62 69.59 -16.05
CA LEU A 56 13.25 69.16 -14.69
C LEU A 56 12.43 67.86 -14.72
N ASN A 57 11.41 67.79 -15.57
CA ASN A 57 10.58 66.59 -15.72
C ASN A 57 11.40 65.39 -16.23
N LEU A 58 12.29 65.59 -17.20
CA LEU A 58 13.15 64.52 -17.71
C LEU A 58 14.15 64.04 -16.65
N GLY A 59 14.67 64.96 -15.83
CA GLY A 59 15.52 64.63 -14.69
C GLY A 59 14.78 63.78 -13.66
N ASP A 60 13.55 64.17 -13.29
CA ASP A 60 12.69 63.39 -12.38
C ASP A 60 12.37 61.99 -12.93
N ASP A 61 11.99 61.89 -14.20
CA ASP A 61 11.77 60.61 -14.89
C ASP A 61 13.02 59.71 -14.82
N MET A 62 14.21 60.28 -15.04
CA MET A 62 15.49 59.56 -14.95
C MET A 62 15.76 59.08 -13.53
N PHE A 63 15.58 59.93 -12.50
CA PHE A 63 15.81 59.54 -11.11
C PHE A 63 14.86 58.43 -10.66
N LYS A 64 13.57 58.53 -11.02
CA LYS A 64 12.57 57.48 -10.75
C LYS A 64 12.93 56.17 -11.45
N SER A 65 13.29 56.22 -12.73
CA SER A 65 13.70 55.02 -13.48
C SER A 65 14.95 54.39 -12.88
N ASN A 66 15.93 55.18 -12.46
CA ASN A 66 17.15 54.67 -11.83
C ASN A 66 16.87 54.03 -10.47
N SER A 67 15.96 54.61 -9.68
CA SER A 67 15.50 54.02 -8.42
C SER A 67 14.82 52.66 -8.66
N LEU A 68 13.93 52.58 -9.66
CA LEU A 68 13.28 51.33 -10.02
C LEU A 68 14.27 50.28 -10.52
N CYS A 69 15.25 50.67 -11.35
CA CYS A 69 16.31 49.76 -11.79
C CYS A 69 17.12 49.20 -10.61
N LYS A 70 17.43 50.03 -9.61
CA LYS A 70 18.11 49.58 -8.39
C LYS A 70 17.26 48.59 -7.60
N GLU A 71 15.98 48.89 -7.40
CA GLU A 71 15.04 48.00 -6.70
C GLU A 71 14.87 46.65 -7.43
N LEU A 72 14.76 46.69 -8.76
CA LEU A 72 14.69 45.48 -9.57
C LEU A 72 16.00 44.68 -9.50
N SER A 73 17.14 45.34 -9.48
CA SER A 73 18.45 44.69 -9.31
C SER A 73 18.55 44.00 -7.95
N THR A 74 18.16 44.67 -6.86
CA THR A 74 18.18 44.08 -5.51
C THR A 74 17.24 42.89 -5.42
N LYS A 75 16.03 42.99 -6.00
CA LYS A 75 15.07 41.88 -6.03
C LYS A 75 15.56 40.71 -6.89
N GLY A 76 16.26 41.00 -7.99
CA GLY A 76 16.92 39.98 -8.81
C GLY A 76 18.01 39.24 -8.05
N GLU A 77 18.82 39.95 -7.26
CA GLU A 77 19.82 39.34 -6.38
C GLU A 77 19.20 38.47 -5.29
N GLU A 78 18.11 38.93 -4.65
CA GLU A 78 17.37 38.17 -3.65
C GLU A 78 16.77 36.89 -4.24
N LEU A 79 16.12 36.99 -5.41
CA LEU A 79 15.57 35.83 -6.11
C LEU A 79 16.67 34.82 -6.47
N ASN A 80 17.83 35.29 -6.93
CA ASN A 80 18.96 34.41 -7.26
C ASN A 80 19.54 33.73 -6.00
N LYS A 81 19.59 34.42 -4.86
CA LYS A 81 19.95 33.79 -3.57
C LYS A 81 18.95 32.70 -3.20
N HIS A 82 17.66 32.98 -3.32
CA HIS A 82 16.62 32.01 -2.98
C HIS A 82 16.64 30.80 -3.93
N ASP A 83 16.88 31.02 -5.22
CA ASP A 83 17.02 29.95 -6.21
C ASP A 83 18.21 29.04 -5.87
N LYS A 84 19.37 29.61 -5.50
CA LYS A 84 20.52 28.84 -5.01
C LYS A 84 20.19 28.02 -3.77
N GLU A 85 19.50 28.59 -2.79
CA GLU A 85 19.07 27.86 -1.59
C GLU A 85 18.12 26.70 -1.93
N LEU A 86 17.16 26.92 -2.83
CA LEU A 86 16.24 25.89 -3.30
C LEU A 86 16.97 24.79 -4.06
N THR A 87 17.92 25.12 -4.93
CA THR A 87 18.74 24.12 -5.63
C THR A 87 19.58 23.29 -4.66
N GLY A 88 20.15 23.90 -3.61
CA GLY A 88 20.89 23.16 -2.58
C GLY A 88 19.99 22.17 -1.83
N LYS A 89 18.80 22.62 -1.41
CA LYS A 89 17.80 21.72 -0.80
C LYS A 89 17.40 20.58 -1.74
N LEU A 90 17.21 20.86 -3.03
CA LEU A 90 16.88 19.83 -4.01
C LEU A 90 18.00 18.79 -4.16
N GLU A 91 19.27 19.20 -4.15
CA GLU A 91 20.40 18.27 -4.17
C GLU A 91 20.44 17.39 -2.92
N ASP A 92 20.21 17.97 -1.74
CA ASP A 92 20.19 17.21 -0.49
C ASP A 92 19.03 16.21 -0.43
N LEU A 93 17.83 16.61 -0.85
CA LEU A 93 16.69 15.70 -0.97
C LEU A 93 16.98 14.58 -1.99
N LYS A 94 17.64 14.89 -3.10
CA LYS A 94 18.02 13.90 -4.11
C LYS A 94 19.01 12.89 -3.56
N LYS A 95 19.98 13.32 -2.75
CA LYS A 95 20.91 12.41 -2.05
C LYS A 95 20.19 11.51 -1.05
N GLN A 96 19.25 12.06 -0.28
CA GLN A 96 18.44 11.27 0.65
C GLN A 96 17.59 10.23 -0.06
N LEU A 97 16.96 10.59 -1.19
CA LEU A 97 16.21 9.66 -2.03
C LEU A 97 17.10 8.53 -2.55
N SER A 98 18.27 8.84 -3.11
CA SER A 98 19.23 7.83 -3.57
C SER A 98 19.62 6.87 -2.43
N HIS A 99 19.90 7.40 -1.24
CA HIS A 99 20.28 6.56 -0.10
C HIS A 99 19.13 5.66 0.36
N MET A 100 17.89 6.17 0.37
CA MET A 100 16.70 5.36 0.69
C MET A 100 16.41 4.31 -0.38
N GLU A 101 16.63 4.61 -1.65
CA GLU A 101 16.50 3.65 -2.76
C GLU A 101 17.53 2.52 -2.62
N ASP A 102 18.80 2.84 -2.34
CA ASP A 102 19.84 1.85 -2.10
C ASP A 102 19.52 0.96 -0.88
N TYR A 103 19.07 1.57 0.22
CA TYR A 103 18.66 0.86 1.43
C TYR A 103 17.47 -0.08 1.17
N ASN A 104 16.47 0.37 0.42
CA ASN A 104 15.32 -0.45 0.05
C ASN A 104 15.73 -1.62 -0.85
N GLN A 105 16.67 -1.43 -1.78
CA GLN A 105 17.22 -2.53 -2.57
C GLN A 105 17.96 -3.54 -1.71
N GLU A 106 18.75 -3.09 -0.73
CA GLU A 106 19.44 -3.97 0.20
C GLU A 106 18.45 -4.79 1.05
N LEU A 107 17.39 -4.16 1.55
CA LEU A 107 16.29 -4.85 2.24
C LEU A 107 15.60 -5.87 1.35
N LEU A 108 15.28 -5.51 0.11
CA LEU A 108 14.63 -6.42 -0.82
C LEU A 108 15.50 -7.65 -1.09
N ASN A 109 16.82 -7.46 -1.22
CA ASN A 109 17.76 -8.56 -1.37
C ASN A 109 17.83 -9.44 -0.11
N LYS A 110 17.81 -8.85 1.09
CA LYS A 110 17.73 -9.60 2.36
C LYS A 110 16.43 -10.41 2.45
N CYS A 111 15.28 -9.84 2.11
CA CYS A 111 14.00 -10.55 2.07
C CYS A 111 14.02 -11.73 1.09
N LYS A 112 14.51 -11.51 -0.13
CA LYS A 112 14.66 -12.59 -1.13
C LYS A 112 15.60 -13.69 -0.66
N ASN A 113 16.65 -13.36 0.08
CA ASN A 113 17.57 -14.35 0.63
C ASN A 113 16.91 -15.17 1.76
N ILE A 114 16.10 -14.54 2.61
CA ILE A 114 15.31 -15.24 3.64
C ILE A 114 14.32 -16.21 3.00
N GLU A 115 13.57 -15.79 1.97
CA GLU A 115 12.64 -16.67 1.23
C GLU A 115 13.37 -17.85 0.56
N LYS A 116 14.60 -17.63 0.09
CA LYS A 116 15.42 -18.66 -0.53
C LYS A 116 16.15 -19.56 0.47
N THR A 117 16.15 -19.22 1.76
CA THR A 117 16.86 -20.01 2.76
C THR A 117 16.26 -21.41 2.76
N GLU A 118 17.08 -22.42 2.49
CA GLU A 118 16.67 -23.83 2.38
C GLU A 118 15.83 -24.30 3.57
N TYR A 119 16.04 -23.68 4.73
CA TYR A 119 15.26 -23.87 5.96
C TYR A 119 13.74 -23.66 5.79
N VAL A 120 13.30 -22.66 5.02
CA VAL A 120 11.87 -22.43 4.77
C VAL A 120 11.28 -23.56 3.95
N LYS A 121 12.01 -23.99 2.90
CA LYS A 121 11.59 -25.11 2.05
C LYS A 121 11.57 -26.43 2.82
N THR A 122 12.54 -26.67 3.70
CA THR A 122 12.55 -27.87 4.55
C THR A 122 11.38 -27.87 5.53
N LEU A 123 11.07 -26.73 6.15
CA LEU A 123 9.92 -26.60 7.05
C LEU A 123 8.57 -26.75 6.33
N GLU A 124 8.44 -26.23 5.10
CA GLU A 124 7.26 -26.44 4.26
C GLU A 124 7.09 -27.92 3.91
N GLN A 125 8.18 -28.60 3.56
CA GLN A 125 8.17 -30.03 3.26
C GLN A 125 7.81 -30.88 4.49
N GLU A 126 8.40 -30.58 5.67
CA GLU A 126 8.08 -31.25 6.93
C GLU A 126 6.60 -31.07 7.32
N ASN A 127 6.01 -29.89 7.07
CA ASN A 127 4.59 -29.64 7.31
C ASN A 127 3.69 -30.49 6.40
N ILE A 128 4.04 -30.62 5.12
CA ILE A 128 3.31 -31.48 4.17
C ILE A 128 3.37 -32.94 4.62
N ASP A 129 4.54 -33.41 5.05
CA ASP A 129 4.72 -34.80 5.47
C ASP A 129 3.99 -35.08 6.80
N MET A 130 4.01 -34.15 7.76
CA MET A 130 3.19 -34.24 8.97
C MET A 130 1.68 -34.26 8.66
N GLN A 131 1.21 -33.46 7.71
CA GLN A 131 -0.19 -33.46 7.29
C GLN A 131 -0.62 -34.81 6.72
N LYS A 132 0.20 -35.42 5.85
CA LYS A 132 -0.06 -36.77 5.31
C LYS A 132 -0.11 -37.83 6.41
N GLN A 133 0.80 -37.77 7.38
CA GLN A 133 0.79 -38.69 8.51
C GLN A 133 -0.49 -38.55 9.36
N LEU A 134 -0.94 -37.32 9.61
CA LEU A 134 -2.19 -37.05 10.33
C LEU A 134 -3.42 -37.57 9.57
N GLU A 135 -3.45 -37.45 8.25
CA GLU A 135 -4.53 -38.01 7.42
C GLU A 135 -4.55 -39.54 7.51
N GLY A 136 -3.40 -40.21 7.30
CA GLY A 136 -3.31 -41.66 7.42
C GLY A 136 -3.70 -42.16 8.83
N MET A 137 -3.28 -41.46 9.88
CA MET A 137 -3.65 -41.82 11.25
C MET A 137 -5.15 -41.63 11.53
N LYS A 138 -5.80 -40.62 10.93
CA LYS A 138 -7.26 -40.45 11.02
C LYS A 138 -8.01 -41.59 10.35
N GLU A 139 -7.56 -42.03 9.18
CA GLU A 139 -8.16 -43.17 8.47
C GLU A 139 -8.03 -44.46 9.29
N ILE A 140 -6.84 -44.74 9.83
CA ILE A 140 -6.60 -45.91 10.69
C ILE A 140 -7.51 -45.86 11.93
N ASN A 141 -7.60 -44.71 12.60
CA ASN A 141 -8.47 -44.55 13.76
C ASN A 141 -9.94 -44.78 13.41
N LYS A 142 -10.39 -44.35 12.23
CA LYS A 142 -11.75 -44.60 11.76
C LYS A 142 -12.00 -46.09 11.58
N ILE A 143 -11.13 -46.79 10.86
CA ILE A 143 -11.22 -48.25 10.65
C ILE A 143 -11.23 -48.99 11.99
N SER A 144 -10.28 -48.69 12.88
CA SER A 144 -10.21 -49.32 14.20
C SER A 144 -11.45 -49.03 15.06
N SER A 145 -12.05 -47.84 14.96
CA SER A 145 -13.29 -47.51 15.66
C SER A 145 -14.49 -48.30 15.13
N GLU A 146 -14.55 -48.55 13.83
CA GLU A 146 -15.58 -49.36 13.17
C GLU A 146 -15.44 -50.84 13.54
N GLU A 147 -14.22 -51.38 13.50
CA GLU A 147 -13.90 -52.74 13.95
C GLU A 147 -14.30 -52.95 15.42
N ASN A 148 -13.92 -52.03 16.30
CA ASN A 148 -14.30 -52.07 17.72
C ASN A 148 -15.83 -52.05 17.90
N ARG A 149 -16.55 -51.31 17.06
CA ARG A 149 -18.02 -51.29 17.07
C ARG A 149 -18.61 -52.62 16.61
N SER A 150 -18.06 -53.24 15.57
CA SER A 150 -18.47 -54.56 15.08
C SER A 150 -18.24 -55.66 16.12
N ILE A 151 -17.04 -55.69 16.71
CA ILE A 151 -16.69 -56.62 17.78
C ILE A 151 -17.63 -56.45 18.98
N LYS A 152 -18.02 -55.21 19.31
CA LYS A 152 -18.99 -54.94 20.37
C LYS A 152 -20.39 -55.46 20.06
N THR A 153 -20.83 -55.40 18.80
CA THR A 153 -22.12 -55.98 18.39
C THR A 153 -22.08 -57.51 18.41
N GLU A 154 -21.02 -58.12 17.88
CA GLU A 154 -20.83 -59.58 17.91
C GLU A 154 -20.76 -60.12 19.33
N ASN A 155 -20.05 -59.43 20.23
CA ASN A 155 -20.00 -59.80 21.65
C ASN A 155 -21.38 -59.77 22.31
N LYS A 156 -22.24 -58.80 21.97
CA LYS A 156 -23.63 -58.77 22.45
C LYS A 156 -24.44 -59.95 21.90
N GLU A 157 -24.34 -60.23 20.61
CA GLU A 157 -25.02 -61.36 19.99
C GLU A 157 -24.60 -62.70 20.58
N MET A 158 -23.29 -62.91 20.76
CA MET A 158 -22.76 -64.11 21.40
C MET A 158 -23.28 -64.26 22.83
N LYS A 159 -23.39 -63.15 23.58
CA LYS A 159 -24.00 -63.16 24.92
C LYS A 159 -25.48 -63.57 24.88
N PHE A 160 -26.26 -63.09 23.90
CA PHE A 160 -27.65 -63.50 23.72
C PHE A 160 -27.78 -64.97 23.31
N LYS A 161 -26.95 -65.44 22.36
CA LYS A 161 -26.90 -66.84 21.93
C LYS A 161 -26.54 -67.75 23.09
N LEU A 162 -25.53 -67.40 23.88
CA LEU A 162 -25.13 -68.14 25.08
C LEU A 162 -26.27 -68.26 26.09
N GLN A 163 -27.00 -67.15 26.33
CA GLN A 163 -28.16 -67.17 27.23
C GLN A 163 -29.29 -68.05 26.68
N SER A 164 -29.57 -68.00 25.38
CA SER A 164 -30.57 -68.85 24.73
C SER A 164 -30.21 -70.33 24.83
N TYR A 165 -28.96 -70.71 24.54
CA TYR A 165 -28.48 -72.07 24.70
C TYR A 165 -28.53 -72.53 26.16
N LYS A 166 -28.22 -71.65 27.12
CA LYS A 166 -28.36 -71.93 28.55
C LYS A 166 -29.79 -72.31 28.92
N TYR A 167 -30.80 -71.55 28.45
CA TYR A 167 -32.21 -71.89 28.69
C TYR A 167 -32.64 -73.20 28.01
N LYS A 168 -32.20 -73.45 26.77
CA LYS A 168 -32.49 -74.71 26.05
C LYS A 168 -31.91 -75.94 26.76
N ILE A 169 -30.70 -75.81 27.31
CA ILE A 169 -30.06 -76.87 28.11
C ILE A 169 -30.88 -77.13 29.38
N ILE A 170 -31.30 -76.09 30.10
CA ILE A 170 -32.13 -76.24 31.31
C ILE A 170 -33.46 -76.92 31.00
N ASP A 171 -34.17 -76.50 29.94
CA ASP A 171 -35.42 -77.13 29.51
C ASP A 171 -35.22 -78.61 29.15
N SER A 172 -34.15 -78.91 28.43
CA SER A 172 -33.79 -80.29 28.07
C SER A 172 -33.44 -81.15 29.31
N GLN A 173 -32.75 -80.57 30.29
CA GLN A 173 -32.45 -81.22 31.58
C GLN A 173 -33.73 -81.49 32.38
N ASN A 174 -34.68 -80.55 32.44
CA ASN A 174 -35.96 -80.73 33.10
C ASN A 174 -36.78 -81.85 32.45
N LYS A 175 -36.87 -81.87 31.11
CA LYS A 175 -37.52 -82.96 30.36
C LYS A 175 -36.86 -84.31 30.64
N LEU A 176 -35.53 -84.36 30.68
CA LEU A 176 -34.81 -85.59 31.02
C LEU A 176 -35.19 -86.09 32.43
N ILE A 177 -35.27 -85.19 33.40
CA ILE A 177 -35.69 -85.52 34.77
C ILE A 177 -37.13 -86.05 34.78
N GLU A 178 -38.06 -85.41 34.08
CA GLU A 178 -39.45 -85.89 33.94
C GLU A 178 -39.52 -87.27 33.30
N TYR A 179 -38.77 -87.50 32.22
CA TYR A 179 -38.64 -88.82 31.60
C TYR A 179 -38.07 -89.85 32.59
N GLN A 180 -37.04 -89.52 33.36
CA GLN A 180 -36.49 -90.40 34.40
C GLN A 180 -37.52 -90.72 35.50
N ILE A 181 -38.31 -89.74 35.94
CA ILE A 181 -39.40 -89.93 36.91
C ILE A 181 -40.49 -90.84 36.33
N SER A 182 -40.90 -90.61 35.08
CA SER A 182 -41.92 -91.42 34.41
C SER A 182 -41.45 -92.87 34.23
N LEU A 183 -40.19 -93.08 33.83
CA LEU A 183 -39.56 -94.39 33.73
C LEU A 183 -39.54 -95.10 35.10
N ALA A 184 -39.20 -94.40 36.18
CA ALA A 184 -39.23 -94.94 37.53
C ALA A 184 -40.65 -95.34 37.97
N LYS A 185 -41.67 -94.51 37.65
CA LYS A 185 -43.09 -94.84 37.90
C LYS A 185 -43.53 -96.07 37.11
N GLN A 186 -43.16 -96.18 35.83
CA GLN A 186 -43.51 -97.32 34.99
C GLN A 186 -42.81 -98.60 35.45
N LYS A 187 -41.52 -98.51 35.85
CA LYS A 187 -40.80 -99.61 36.52
C LYS A 187 -41.47 -100.03 37.83
N LYS A 188 -42.12 -99.13 38.57
CA LYS A 188 -42.90 -99.44 39.77
C LYS A 188 -44.24 -100.11 39.45
N ILE A 189 -44.94 -99.67 38.40
CA ILE A 189 -46.25 -100.21 37.97
C ILE A 189 -46.10 -101.60 37.34
N ASN A 190 -45.08 -101.81 36.51
CA ASN A 190 -44.76 -103.12 35.94
C ASN A 190 -43.98 -104.02 36.92
N ASN A 191 -43.85 -103.63 38.19
CA ASN A 191 -43.22 -104.47 39.20
C ASN A 191 -44.25 -105.50 39.71
N PRO A 192 -44.06 -106.82 39.45
CA PRO A 192 -45.03 -107.86 39.82
C PRO A 192 -45.29 -108.00 41.32
N LEU A 193 -44.56 -107.27 42.17
CA LEU A 193 -44.56 -107.38 43.63
C LEU A 193 -45.43 -106.34 44.36
N LEU A 194 -46.17 -105.46 43.66
CA LEU A 194 -46.95 -104.37 44.28
C LEU A 194 -48.48 -104.39 44.00
N VAL A 195 -49.03 -105.44 43.40
CA VAL A 195 -50.51 -105.63 43.33
C VAL A 195 -51.01 -106.14 44.67
N THR A 196 -51.78 -105.31 45.39
CA THR A 196 -52.35 -105.62 46.70
C THR A 196 -53.32 -106.80 46.64
N ARG A 197 -53.02 -107.87 47.40
CA ARG A 197 -54.04 -108.82 47.87
C ARG A 197 -54.79 -108.20 49.05
N LYS A 198 -56.07 -107.90 48.87
CA LYS A 198 -57.04 -107.80 49.97
C LYS A 198 -57.43 -109.20 50.42
N LYS A 199 -56.97 -109.63 51.58
CA LYS A 199 -57.73 -110.31 52.65
C LYS A 199 -56.83 -110.43 53.86
#